data_AF-A0AAE4T0F0-F1
#
_entry.id   AF-A0AAE4T0F0-F1
#
_cell.length_a   1.000
_cell.length_b   1.000
_cell.length_c   1.000
_cell.angle_alpha   90.00
_cell.angle_beta   90.00
_cell.angle_gamma   90.00
#
_symmetry.space_group_name_H-M   'P 1'
#
loop_
_entity.id
_entity.type
_entity.pdbx_description
1 polymer ?
#
loop_
_entity_poly.entity_id
_entity_poly.type
_entity_poly.pdbx_seq_one_letter_code
_entity_poly.pdbx_strand_id
1 'polypeptide(L)'
;MVTLILILVFGHYGSINQRREGKRIIKVGIIDGVSTDHIKFKIKKRSYISNTQEVDNHANVVWSVLTDGLEYKNIQCFEYSVITSDGVIDKRNLIKALDKAKSDHLNIINFSGGFYMDDLEIEQKVNGLVKSGVIFIAAAGNTPQGIADFPARMNNVISVGSKNSKGISNFSPIKKVDIFGKGEEVRYHGEIYKGTSFAAPYIANKIIAYSLNQDVCIREAKKEIVDFANQQGKGKKD
;
A
#
# COMPACT_ATOMS: atom_id res chain seq x y z
N MET A 1 -62.24 -32.59 -5.08
CA MET A 1 -61.57 -31.28 -5.01
C MET A 1 -60.79 -31.24 -3.70
N VAL A 2 -59.50 -31.52 -3.75
CA VAL A 2 -58.62 -31.52 -2.56
C VAL A 2 -57.68 -30.33 -2.71
N THR A 3 -57.77 -29.40 -1.76
CA THR A 3 -56.92 -28.22 -1.69
C THR A 3 -55.55 -28.63 -1.12
N LEU A 4 -54.50 -28.56 -1.94
CA LEU A 4 -53.13 -28.84 -1.53
C LEU A 4 -52.47 -27.54 -1.06
N ILE A 5 -52.25 -27.41 0.24
CA ILE A 5 -51.47 -26.31 0.84
C ILE A 5 -49.99 -26.69 0.73
N LEU A 6 -49.23 -25.96 -0.10
CA LEU A 6 -47.79 -26.14 -0.26
C LEU A 6 -47.06 -25.34 0.84
N ILE A 7 -46.67 -26.02 1.91
CA ILE A 7 -45.77 -25.45 2.93
C ILE A 7 -44.34 -25.63 2.43
N LEU A 8 -43.71 -24.55 1.96
CA LEU A 8 -42.29 -24.52 1.61
C LEU A 8 -41.47 -24.50 2.90
N VAL A 9 -40.92 -25.66 3.27
CA VAL A 9 -39.89 -25.80 4.30
C VAL A 9 -38.57 -25.32 3.70
N PHE A 10 -38.13 -24.10 4.07
CA PHE A 10 -36.76 -23.67 3.80
C PHE A 10 -35.80 -24.39 4.75
N GLY A 11 -35.09 -25.38 4.21
CA GLY A 11 -34.03 -26.10 4.89
C GLY A 11 -32.93 -25.17 5.38
N HIS A 12 -32.59 -25.37 6.64
CA HIS A 12 -31.50 -24.72 7.36
C HIS A 12 -30.15 -25.21 6.80
N TYR A 13 -29.41 -24.36 6.09
CA TYR A 13 -27.96 -24.55 5.92
C TYR A 13 -27.27 -23.67 6.95
N GLY A 14 -27.00 -24.26 8.12
CA GLY A 14 -26.19 -23.63 9.15
C GLY A 14 -24.77 -23.39 8.64
N SER A 15 -24.28 -22.16 8.79
CA SER A 15 -22.83 -21.91 8.77
C SER A 15 -22.31 -22.07 10.19
N ILE A 16 -21.98 -23.33 10.52
CA ILE A 16 -21.20 -23.67 11.71
C ILE A 16 -19.73 -23.48 11.34
N ASN A 17 -19.15 -22.37 11.79
CA ASN A 17 -17.83 -22.33 12.45
C ASN A 17 -17.45 -20.86 12.75
N GLN A 18 -17.99 -20.33 13.84
CA GLN A 18 -17.26 -19.29 14.58
C GLN A 18 -16.03 -19.95 15.24
N ARG A 19 -14.96 -20.12 14.47
CA ARG A 19 -13.64 -20.05 15.08
C ARG A 19 -13.43 -18.58 15.39
N ARG A 20 -13.47 -18.21 16.67
CA ARG A 20 -12.79 -17.00 17.14
C ARG A 20 -11.29 -17.25 16.98
N GLU A 21 -10.79 -17.22 15.75
CA GLU A 21 -9.38 -17.00 15.49
C GLU A 21 -9.05 -15.63 16.10
N GLY A 22 -7.99 -15.54 16.88
CA GLY A 22 -7.51 -14.23 17.33
C GLY A 22 -7.38 -13.33 16.11
N LYS A 23 -7.96 -12.11 16.18
CA LYS A 23 -7.97 -11.16 15.06
C LYS A 23 -6.60 -11.14 14.38
N ARG A 24 -6.59 -11.42 13.07
CA ARG A 24 -5.37 -11.55 12.26
C ARG A 24 -4.54 -10.27 12.34
N ILE A 25 -3.30 -10.37 12.80
CA ILE A 25 -2.37 -9.24 12.81
C ILE A 25 -1.84 -9.01 11.39
N ILE A 26 -2.07 -7.81 10.86
CA ILE A 26 -1.53 -7.37 9.57
C ILE A 26 -0.18 -6.69 9.83
N LYS A 27 0.90 -7.22 9.27
CA LYS A 27 2.23 -6.61 9.29
C LYS A 27 2.42 -5.73 8.07
N VAL A 28 2.65 -4.44 8.29
CA VAL A 28 2.82 -3.44 7.23
C VAL A 28 4.18 -2.78 7.34
N GLY A 29 4.91 -2.72 6.23
CA GLY A 29 6.18 -2.01 6.11
C GLY A 29 6.06 -0.77 5.24
N ILE A 30 6.74 0.31 5.64
CA ILE A 30 7.02 1.47 4.79
C ILE A 30 8.52 1.52 4.51
N ILE A 31 8.88 1.63 3.24
CA ILE A 31 10.22 1.96 2.77
C ILE A 31 10.19 3.43 2.35
N ASP A 32 10.83 4.30 3.13
CA ASP A 32 10.83 5.77 2.92
C ASP A 32 12.03 6.41 3.64
N GLY A 33 11.92 7.66 4.09
CA GLY A 33 12.85 8.29 5.02
C GLY A 33 12.64 7.89 6.48
N VAL A 34 13.17 8.69 7.40
CA VAL A 34 13.04 8.47 8.85
C VAL A 34 11.82 9.22 9.37
N SER A 35 10.88 8.52 10.00
CA SER A 35 9.74 9.17 10.66
C SER A 35 10.06 9.62 12.08
N THR A 36 9.22 10.51 12.61
CA THR A 36 9.17 10.83 14.05
C THR A 36 8.43 9.77 14.84
N ASP A 37 8.46 9.88 16.17
CA ASP A 37 7.73 9.00 17.10
C ASP A 37 6.29 9.49 17.39
N HIS A 38 5.85 10.61 16.79
CA HIS A 38 4.50 11.15 16.99
C HIS A 38 3.39 10.40 16.23
N ILE A 39 3.73 9.30 15.55
CA ILE A 39 2.76 8.45 14.86
C ILE A 39 2.07 7.56 15.89
N LYS A 40 0.74 7.50 15.85
CA LYS A 40 -0.11 6.74 16.79
C LYS A 40 0.26 5.26 16.92
N PHE A 41 0.93 4.70 15.91
CA PHE A 41 1.32 3.31 15.84
C PHE A 41 2.74 3.12 16.36
N LYS A 42 2.96 2.07 17.16
CA LYS A 42 4.32 1.67 17.53
C LYS A 42 5.02 1.07 16.30
N ILE A 43 6.05 1.76 15.80
CA ILE A 43 6.78 1.36 14.60
C ILE A 43 8.09 0.66 14.99
N LYS A 44 8.35 -0.50 14.38
CA LYS A 44 9.66 -1.15 14.42
C LYS A 44 10.57 -0.53 13.36
N LYS A 45 11.38 0.45 13.76
CA LYS A 45 12.27 1.21 12.86
C LYS A 45 13.57 0.47 12.54
N ARG A 46 14.01 0.57 11.28
CA ARG A 46 15.30 0.09 10.76
C ARG A 46 15.84 1.16 9.83
N SER A 47 16.86 1.90 10.28
CA SER A 47 17.48 2.94 9.45
C SER A 47 18.75 2.40 8.80
N TYR A 48 18.90 2.70 7.50
CA TYR A 48 20.06 2.35 6.69
C TYR A 48 20.82 3.60 6.21
N ILE A 49 20.32 4.80 6.51
CA ILE A 49 21.00 6.05 6.21
C ILE A 49 21.99 6.40 7.34
N SER A 50 23.07 7.08 7.00
CA SER A 50 24.18 7.39 7.92
C SER A 50 23.79 8.40 9.01
N ASN A 51 22.87 9.32 8.72
CA ASN A 51 22.41 10.33 9.67
C ASN A 51 20.96 10.04 10.12
N THR A 52 20.81 9.26 11.18
CA THR A 52 19.48 8.85 11.69
C THR A 52 18.70 9.97 12.39
N GLN A 53 19.29 11.17 12.54
CA GLN A 53 18.62 12.33 13.14
C GLN A 53 17.88 13.20 12.12
N GLU A 54 18.09 12.98 10.82
CA GLU A 54 17.35 13.66 9.76
C GLU A 54 15.93 13.09 9.67
N VAL A 55 15.03 13.65 10.48
CA VAL A 55 13.60 13.42 10.35
C VAL A 55 13.14 13.90 8.97
N ASP A 56 12.45 13.03 8.27
CA ASP A 56 11.87 13.31 6.98
C ASP A 56 10.36 13.54 7.11
N ASN A 57 9.93 14.77 6.78
CA ASN A 57 8.51 15.11 6.73
C ASN A 57 7.77 14.26 5.69
N HIS A 58 8.42 13.85 4.61
CA HIS A 58 7.84 12.96 3.63
C HIS A 58 7.42 11.62 4.28
N ALA A 59 8.32 10.97 5.02
CA ALA A 59 8.01 9.74 5.75
C ALA A 59 6.84 9.90 6.73
N ASN A 60 6.80 11.02 7.47
CA ASN A 60 5.68 11.32 8.39
C ASN A 60 4.34 11.45 7.65
N VAL A 61 4.33 12.12 6.50
CA VAL A 61 3.13 12.28 5.68
C VAL A 61 2.68 10.92 5.14
N VAL A 62 3.60 10.11 4.60
CA VAL A 62 3.30 8.75 4.11
C VAL A 62 2.70 7.88 5.22
N TRP A 63 3.28 7.89 6.42
CA TRP A 63 2.72 7.20 7.58
C TRP A 63 1.34 7.72 7.96
N SER A 64 1.13 9.03 7.96
CA SER A 64 -0.18 9.62 8.30
C SER A 64 -1.27 9.17 7.32
N VAL A 65 -0.96 9.11 6.02
CA VAL A 65 -1.89 8.60 5.00
C VAL A 65 -2.14 7.11 5.18
N LEU A 66 -1.09 6.31 5.39
CA LEU A 66 -1.25 4.86 5.55
C LEU A 66 -2.10 4.50 6.77
N THR A 67 -1.94 5.25 7.85
CA THR A 67 -2.57 4.96 9.14
C THR A 67 -3.90 5.67 9.38
N ASP A 68 -4.32 6.54 8.46
CA ASP A 68 -5.55 7.32 8.59
C ASP A 68 -6.78 6.42 8.82
N GLY A 69 -7.55 6.72 9.88
CA GLY A 69 -8.74 5.97 10.28
C GLY A 69 -8.52 4.52 10.75
N LEU A 70 -7.28 4.00 10.79
CA LEU A 70 -7.01 2.62 11.19
C LEU A 70 -6.90 2.46 12.72
N GLU A 71 -7.37 1.31 13.23
CA GLU A 71 -7.18 0.90 14.62
C GLU A 71 -5.86 0.13 14.81
N TYR A 72 -5.13 0.46 15.88
CA TYR A 72 -3.80 -0.08 16.14
C TYR A 72 -3.77 -1.57 16.55
N LYS A 73 -4.88 -2.12 17.06
CA LYS A 73 -4.89 -3.41 17.75
C LYS A 73 -4.48 -4.61 16.87
N ASN A 74 -4.70 -4.52 15.55
CA ASN A 74 -4.46 -5.62 14.62
C ASN A 74 -3.43 -5.27 13.53
N ILE A 75 -2.60 -4.26 13.78
CA ILE A 75 -1.60 -3.79 12.82
C ILE A 75 -0.25 -3.71 13.51
N GLN A 76 0.77 -4.28 12.88
CA GLN A 76 2.16 -4.13 13.30
C GLN A 76 2.93 -3.39 12.22
N CYS A 77 3.46 -2.22 12.57
CA CYS A 77 4.16 -1.32 11.66
C CYS A 77 5.67 -1.53 11.70
N PHE A 78 6.29 -1.50 10.51
CA PHE A 78 7.72 -1.58 10.30
C PHE A 78 8.15 -0.42 9.40
N GLU A 79 9.28 0.19 9.71
CA GLU A 79 9.88 1.24 8.90
C GLU A 79 11.28 0.82 8.47
N TYR A 80 11.56 1.04 7.19
CA TYR A 80 12.86 0.84 6.58
C TYR A 80 13.31 2.15 5.95
N SER A 81 14.12 2.91 6.68
CA SER A 81 14.57 4.23 6.25
C SER A 81 15.77 4.09 5.30
N VAL A 82 15.54 4.39 4.03
CA VAL A 82 16.53 4.26 2.94
C VAL A 82 16.65 5.54 2.11
N ILE A 83 15.72 6.48 2.29
CA ILE A 83 15.68 7.77 1.62
C ILE A 83 16.25 8.82 2.58
N THR A 84 17.20 9.61 2.11
CA THR A 84 17.75 10.76 2.86
C THR A 84 16.82 11.97 2.77
N SER A 85 17.01 12.97 3.62
CA SER A 85 16.13 14.15 3.68
C SER A 85 16.08 14.98 2.38
N ASP A 86 17.08 14.85 1.52
CA ASP A 86 17.14 15.44 0.17
C ASP A 86 16.51 14.54 -0.93
N GLY A 87 15.93 13.39 -0.55
CA GLY A 87 15.23 12.47 -1.45
C GLY A 87 16.13 11.44 -2.16
N VAL A 88 17.40 11.31 -1.77
CA VAL A 88 18.33 10.36 -2.40
C VAL A 88 18.13 8.95 -1.84
N ILE A 89 18.15 7.96 -2.74
CA ILE A 89 18.04 6.53 -2.39
C ILE A 89 19.32 5.80 -2.78
N ASP A 90 20.10 5.34 -1.78
CA ASP A 90 21.23 4.44 -2.04
C ASP A 90 20.72 3.02 -2.29
N LYS A 91 21.07 2.46 -3.45
CA LYS A 91 20.64 1.11 -3.88
C LYS A 91 21.04 0.01 -2.91
N ARG A 92 22.25 0.08 -2.32
CA ARG A 92 22.73 -0.94 -1.36
C ARG A 92 21.91 -0.89 -0.08
N ASN A 93 21.50 0.31 0.36
CA ASN A 93 20.61 0.46 1.50
C ASN A 93 19.21 -0.10 1.22
N LEU A 94 18.66 0.16 0.03
CA LEU A 94 17.38 -0.44 -0.38
C LEU A 94 17.45 -1.97 -0.43
N ILE A 95 18.52 -2.55 -0.98
CA ILE A 95 18.71 -4.01 -1.03
C ILE A 95 18.71 -4.61 0.39
N LYS A 96 19.46 -4.01 1.33
CA LYS A 96 19.47 -4.44 2.75
C LYS A 96 18.10 -4.33 3.41
N ALA A 97 17.36 -3.27 3.11
CA ALA A 97 15.99 -3.08 3.59
C ALA A 97 15.05 -4.17 3.07
N LEU A 98 15.12 -4.51 1.77
CA LEU A 98 14.31 -5.57 1.16
C LEU A 98 14.61 -6.96 1.76
N ASP A 99 15.89 -7.27 2.02
CA ASP A 99 16.28 -8.51 2.71
C ASP A 99 15.73 -8.57 4.14
N LYS A 100 15.78 -7.44 4.86
CA LYS A 100 15.23 -7.37 6.22
C LYS A 100 13.71 -7.49 6.21
N ALA A 101 13.03 -6.84 5.27
CA ALA A 101 11.58 -6.91 5.09
C ALA A 101 11.10 -8.34 4.83
N LYS A 102 11.86 -9.12 4.04
CA LYS A 102 11.58 -10.55 3.82
C LYS A 102 11.61 -11.34 5.12
N SER A 103 12.61 -11.05 5.97
CA SER A 103 12.78 -11.70 7.27
C SER A 103 11.73 -11.29 8.31
N ASP A 104 11.08 -10.13 8.14
CA ASP A 104 10.01 -9.68 9.04
C ASP A 104 8.62 -10.27 8.72
N HIS A 105 8.51 -11.00 7.60
CA HIS A 105 7.30 -11.67 7.12
C HIS A 105 6.10 -10.72 7.00
N LEU A 106 6.33 -9.59 6.32
CA LEU A 106 5.31 -8.57 6.12
C LEU A 106 4.14 -9.09 5.26
N ASN A 107 2.97 -8.51 5.43
CA ASN A 107 1.84 -8.74 4.54
C ASN A 107 1.80 -7.71 3.41
N ILE A 108 2.13 -6.46 3.74
CA ILE A 108 2.13 -5.34 2.80
C ILE A 108 3.44 -4.56 2.95
N ILE A 109 4.00 -4.15 1.81
CA ILE A 109 5.06 -3.14 1.75
C ILE A 109 4.57 -1.98 0.90
N ASN A 110 4.68 -0.76 1.43
CA ASN A 110 4.57 0.48 0.66
C ASN A 110 5.97 1.04 0.42
N PHE A 111 6.33 1.26 -0.84
CA PHE A 111 7.54 1.99 -1.23
C PHE A 111 7.16 3.30 -1.91
N SER A 112 7.39 4.42 -1.24
CA SER A 112 7.06 5.77 -1.71
C SER A 112 8.26 6.48 -2.35
N GLY A 113 9.09 5.70 -3.05
CA GLY A 113 10.19 6.16 -3.87
C GLY A 113 10.32 5.31 -5.14
N GLY A 114 11.33 5.61 -5.96
CA GLY A 114 11.56 4.90 -7.21
C GLY A 114 12.82 5.34 -7.93
N PHE A 115 13.14 4.64 -9.01
CA PHE A 115 14.26 4.90 -9.88
C PHE A 115 13.80 4.97 -11.33
N TYR A 116 14.44 5.83 -12.12
CA TYR A 116 14.20 5.84 -13.55
C TYR A 116 14.72 4.55 -14.21
N MET A 117 15.91 4.08 -13.83
CA MET A 117 16.55 2.88 -14.38
C MET A 117 16.20 1.62 -13.58
N ASP A 118 16.04 0.51 -14.28
CA ASP A 118 15.87 -0.81 -13.66
C ASP A 118 17.16 -1.26 -12.95
N ASP A 119 17.01 -2.19 -12.01
CA ASP A 119 18.11 -2.81 -11.31
C ASP A 119 17.80 -4.28 -11.03
N LEU A 120 18.63 -5.18 -11.58
CA LEU A 120 18.37 -6.62 -11.56
C LEU A 120 18.34 -7.19 -10.13
N GLU A 121 19.20 -6.69 -9.24
CA GLU A 121 19.24 -7.18 -7.86
C GLU A 121 17.98 -6.75 -7.11
N ILE A 122 17.60 -5.47 -7.21
CA ILE A 122 16.34 -5.00 -6.61
C ILE A 122 15.15 -5.77 -7.18
N GLU A 123 15.11 -6.03 -8.49
CA GLU A 123 14.04 -6.78 -9.14
C GLU A 123 13.92 -8.20 -8.54
N GLN A 124 15.05 -8.90 -8.39
CA GLN A 124 15.10 -10.24 -7.78
C GLN A 124 14.60 -10.22 -6.33
N LYS A 125 14.98 -9.21 -5.54
CA LYS A 125 14.54 -9.06 -4.14
C LYS A 125 13.04 -8.79 -4.03
N VAL A 126 12.51 -7.86 -4.84
CA VAL A 126 11.08 -7.56 -4.92
C VAL A 126 10.28 -8.78 -5.39
N ASN A 127 10.75 -9.48 -6.43
CA ASN A 127 10.16 -10.74 -6.89
C ASN A 127 10.12 -11.79 -5.79
N GLY A 128 11.19 -11.92 -4.99
CA GLY A 128 11.26 -12.82 -3.85
C GLY A 128 10.23 -12.50 -2.77
N LEU A 129 10.02 -11.23 -2.44
CA LEU A 129 8.99 -10.77 -1.51
C LEU A 129 7.60 -11.11 -2.02
N VAL A 130 7.29 -10.76 -3.27
CA VAL A 130 5.96 -11.01 -3.85
C VAL A 130 5.67 -12.52 -3.95
N LYS A 131 6.65 -13.34 -4.36
CA LYS A 131 6.52 -14.81 -4.37
C LYS A 131 6.27 -15.40 -2.99
N SER A 132 6.80 -14.78 -1.93
CA SER A 132 6.49 -15.18 -0.54
C SER A 132 5.09 -14.74 -0.07
N GLY A 133 4.35 -14.02 -0.92
CA GLY A 133 2.97 -13.62 -0.68
C GLY A 133 2.81 -12.20 -0.11
N VAL A 134 3.87 -11.40 -0.12
CA VAL A 134 3.82 -9.96 0.23
C VAL A 134 3.12 -9.20 -0.88
N ILE A 135 2.21 -8.30 -0.52
CA ILE A 135 1.64 -7.32 -1.44
C ILE A 135 2.59 -6.12 -1.47
N PHE A 136 3.31 -5.96 -2.57
CA PHE A 136 4.22 -4.84 -2.77
C PHE A 136 3.50 -3.73 -3.54
N ILE A 137 3.46 -2.53 -2.96
CA ILE A 137 2.78 -1.35 -3.51
C ILE A 137 3.84 -0.26 -3.63
N ALA A 138 3.93 0.38 -4.80
CA ALA A 138 4.92 1.42 -5.03
C ALA A 138 4.31 2.65 -5.71
N ALA A 139 4.85 3.81 -5.36
CA ALA A 139 4.52 5.07 -6.02
C ALA A 139 4.98 5.02 -7.48
N ALA A 140 4.11 5.41 -8.40
CA ALA A 140 4.42 5.37 -9.83
C ALA A 140 5.49 6.38 -10.25
N GLY A 141 5.85 7.36 -9.41
CA GLY A 141 6.71 8.48 -9.78
C GLY A 141 5.91 9.72 -10.18
N ASN A 142 6.60 10.80 -10.54
CA ASN A 142 5.97 12.09 -10.86
C ASN A 142 6.36 12.60 -12.25
N THR A 143 6.50 11.69 -13.22
CA THR A 143 6.75 12.01 -14.63
C THR A 143 5.43 12.09 -15.40
N PRO A 144 4.93 13.29 -15.74
CA PRO A 144 3.65 13.48 -16.43
C PRO A 144 3.51 12.60 -17.67
N GLN A 145 2.43 11.82 -17.75
CA GLN A 145 2.13 10.93 -18.89
C GLN A 145 3.24 9.89 -19.21
N GLY A 146 4.22 9.77 -18.32
CA GLY A 146 5.37 8.90 -18.46
C GLY A 146 5.05 7.45 -18.17
N ILE A 147 6.13 6.66 -18.17
CA ILE A 147 6.16 5.33 -17.58
C ILE A 147 6.38 5.43 -16.09
N ALA A 148 5.76 4.53 -15.33
CA ALA A 148 6.00 4.42 -13.91
C ALA A 148 7.49 4.11 -13.61
N ASP A 149 7.96 4.64 -12.50
CA ASP A 149 9.30 4.38 -11.98
C ASP A 149 9.47 2.90 -11.59
N PHE A 150 10.72 2.46 -11.53
CA PHE A 150 11.08 1.16 -10.98
C PHE A 150 11.17 1.24 -9.45
N PRO A 151 10.63 0.27 -8.68
CA PRO A 151 10.05 -1.01 -9.11
C PRO A 151 8.54 -0.96 -9.39
N ALA A 152 7.88 0.20 -9.32
CA ALA A 152 6.43 0.30 -9.52
C ALA A 152 5.97 -0.31 -10.86
N ARG A 153 6.71 -0.09 -11.96
CA ARG A 153 6.38 -0.67 -13.28
C ARG A 153 6.50 -2.20 -13.41
N MET A 154 7.02 -2.91 -12.40
CA MET A 154 7.12 -4.36 -12.43
C MET A 154 5.73 -5.00 -12.42
N ASN A 155 5.49 -6.05 -13.23
CA ASN A 155 4.15 -6.66 -13.39
C ASN A 155 3.54 -7.24 -12.10
N ASN A 156 4.36 -7.48 -11.08
CA ASN A 156 3.97 -8.09 -9.81
C ASN A 156 4.02 -7.11 -8.62
N VAL A 157 4.27 -5.83 -8.90
CA VAL A 157 4.14 -4.71 -7.96
C VAL A 157 2.85 -3.96 -8.30
N ILE A 158 2.11 -3.50 -7.30
CA ILE A 158 0.97 -2.61 -7.53
C ILE A 158 1.51 -1.20 -7.75
N SER A 159 1.51 -0.75 -9.00
CA SER A 159 1.92 0.59 -9.42
C SER A 159 0.81 1.60 -9.17
N VAL A 160 1.06 2.60 -8.32
CA VAL A 160 0.04 3.56 -7.91
C VAL A 160 0.33 4.96 -8.43
N GLY A 161 -0.50 5.42 -9.38
CA GLY A 161 -0.55 6.79 -9.84
C GLY A 161 -1.41 7.68 -8.94
N SER A 162 -1.39 9.00 -9.19
CA SER A 162 -2.17 9.97 -8.44
C SER A 162 -3.39 10.44 -9.22
N LYS A 163 -4.52 10.58 -8.52
CA LYS A 163 -5.72 11.25 -9.01
C LYS A 163 -6.33 12.16 -7.94
N ASN A 164 -7.18 13.07 -8.39
CA ASN A 164 -8.08 13.88 -7.57
C ASN A 164 -9.54 13.70 -8.07
N SER A 165 -10.46 14.53 -7.58
CA SER A 165 -11.87 14.51 -7.99
C SER A 165 -12.09 14.84 -9.47
N LYS A 166 -11.19 15.60 -10.09
CA LYS A 166 -11.25 16.03 -11.49
C LYS A 166 -10.68 14.99 -12.45
N GLY A 167 -9.77 14.12 -12.01
CA GLY A 167 -9.15 13.09 -12.84
C GLY A 167 -7.75 12.72 -12.39
N ILE A 168 -6.98 12.12 -13.30
CA ILE A 168 -5.56 11.81 -13.07
C ILE A 168 -4.81 13.12 -12.84
N SER A 169 -3.95 13.16 -11.81
CA SER A 169 -3.14 14.33 -11.50
C SER A 169 -2.19 14.64 -12.64
N ASN A 170 -1.96 15.92 -12.94
CA ASN A 170 -1.14 16.35 -14.08
C ASN A 170 0.33 15.88 -14.01
N PHE A 171 0.84 15.60 -12.80
CA PHE A 171 2.18 15.08 -12.58
C PHE A 171 2.27 13.54 -12.65
N SER A 172 1.13 12.84 -12.67
CA SER A 172 1.13 11.38 -12.58
C SER A 172 1.56 10.74 -13.91
N PRO A 173 2.40 9.70 -13.86
CA PRO A 173 2.56 8.75 -14.94
C PRO A 173 1.24 8.04 -15.24
N ILE A 174 1.12 7.50 -16.45
CA ILE A 174 -0.06 6.74 -16.90
C ILE A 174 0.31 5.38 -17.52
N LYS A 175 1.56 5.22 -18.00
CA LYS A 175 2.02 3.94 -18.57
C LYS A 175 2.57 3.07 -17.45
N LYS A 176 2.22 1.77 -17.46
CA LYS A 176 2.60 0.82 -16.39
C LYS A 176 2.10 1.27 -15.00
N VAL A 177 0.90 1.85 -14.94
CA VAL A 177 0.18 2.16 -13.71
C VAL A 177 -1.03 1.23 -13.61
N ASP A 178 -1.18 0.55 -12.47
CA ASP A 178 -2.27 -0.41 -12.26
C ASP A 178 -3.51 0.26 -11.67
N ILE A 179 -3.30 1.28 -10.84
CA ILE A 179 -4.37 1.94 -10.09
C ILE A 179 -3.99 3.39 -9.78
N PHE A 180 -5.01 4.24 -9.63
CA PHE A 180 -4.84 5.62 -9.20
C PHE A 180 -5.45 5.84 -7.82
N GLY A 181 -4.64 6.30 -6.87
CA GLY A 181 -5.04 6.67 -5.51
C GLY A 181 -5.15 8.19 -5.31
N LYS A 182 -5.72 8.63 -4.18
CA LYS A 182 -5.74 10.05 -3.83
C LYS A 182 -4.33 10.49 -3.43
N GLY A 183 -3.67 11.25 -4.28
CA GLY A 183 -2.31 11.77 -4.05
C GLY A 183 -2.21 13.29 -4.03
N GLU A 184 -3.35 14.00 -3.99
CA GLU A 184 -3.43 15.45 -3.87
C GLU A 184 -4.20 15.86 -2.62
N GLU A 185 -4.01 17.10 -2.19
CA GLU A 185 -4.68 17.69 -1.02
C GLU A 185 -4.45 16.89 0.28
N VAL A 186 -3.26 16.27 0.39
CA VAL A 186 -2.85 15.53 1.58
C VAL A 186 -2.40 16.55 2.62
N ARG A 187 -3.15 16.69 3.71
CA ARG A 187 -2.87 17.70 4.75
C ARG A 187 -2.09 17.08 5.89
N TYR A 188 -0.98 17.70 6.28
CA TYR A 188 -0.20 17.30 7.44
C TYR A 188 0.42 18.54 8.10
N HIS A 189 0.10 18.78 9.38
CA HIS A 189 0.54 19.95 10.15
C HIS A 189 0.32 21.31 9.46
N GLY A 190 -0.85 21.50 8.83
CA GLY A 190 -1.21 22.75 8.15
C GLY A 190 -0.70 22.86 6.72
N GLU A 191 0.30 22.06 6.34
CA GLU A 191 0.85 22.01 5.00
C GLU A 191 0.05 21.07 4.08
N ILE A 192 0.08 21.35 2.77
CA ILE A 192 -0.58 20.54 1.74
C ILE A 192 0.48 19.89 0.86
N TYR A 193 0.42 18.55 0.79
CA TYR A 193 1.30 17.71 0.01
C TYR A 193 0.57 17.14 -1.22
N LYS A 194 1.36 16.90 -2.27
CA LYS A 194 0.91 16.21 -3.48
C LYS A 194 2.02 15.31 -4.03
N GLY A 195 1.65 14.17 -4.58
CA GLY A 195 2.59 13.21 -5.16
C GLY A 195 2.04 11.79 -5.18
N THR A 196 2.56 10.97 -6.09
CA THR A 196 2.26 9.53 -6.11
C THR A 196 2.76 8.82 -4.85
N SER A 197 3.77 9.36 -4.19
CA SER A 197 4.25 8.95 -2.86
C SER A 197 3.16 8.93 -1.78
N PHE A 198 2.09 9.72 -1.94
CA PHE A 198 0.95 9.73 -1.02
C PHE A 198 -0.25 8.94 -1.57
N ALA A 199 -0.33 8.76 -2.88
CA ALA A 199 -1.33 7.88 -3.49
C ALA A 199 -1.08 6.39 -3.15
N ALA A 200 0.18 5.95 -3.14
CA ALA A 200 0.56 4.59 -2.79
C ALA A 200 0.11 4.15 -1.37
N PRO A 201 0.44 4.89 -0.29
CA PRO A 201 -0.01 4.54 1.05
C PRO A 201 -1.53 4.68 1.21
N TYR A 202 -2.20 5.52 0.41
CA TYR A 202 -3.67 5.58 0.38
C TYR A 202 -4.26 4.25 -0.11
N ILE A 203 -3.72 3.63 -1.16
CA ILE A 203 -4.18 2.32 -1.63
C ILE A 203 -3.85 1.22 -0.61
N ALA A 204 -2.65 1.26 -0.01
CA ALA A 204 -2.28 0.35 1.07
C ALA A 204 -3.29 0.43 2.24
N ASN A 205 -3.64 1.64 2.67
CA ASN A 205 -4.66 1.89 3.69
C ASN A 205 -6.00 1.26 3.32
N LYS A 206 -6.50 1.48 2.09
CA LYS A 206 -7.79 0.91 1.65
C LYS A 206 -7.81 -0.61 1.69
N ILE A 207 -6.72 -1.27 1.29
CA ILE A 207 -6.58 -2.73 1.35
C ILE A 207 -6.63 -3.21 2.81
N ILE A 208 -5.90 -2.55 3.71
CA ILE A 208 -5.88 -2.89 5.14
C ILE A 208 -7.25 -2.68 5.78
N ALA A 209 -7.86 -1.51 5.57
CA ALA A 209 -9.16 -1.16 6.10
C ALA A 209 -10.24 -2.14 5.64
N TYR A 210 -10.26 -2.49 4.35
CA TYR A 210 -11.22 -3.44 3.81
C TYR A 210 -11.07 -4.82 4.46
N SER A 211 -9.82 -5.33 4.55
CA SER A 211 -9.54 -6.61 5.21
C SER A 211 -10.00 -6.63 6.67
N LEU A 212 -9.75 -5.57 7.43
CA LEU A 212 -10.13 -5.48 8.84
C LEU A 212 -11.64 -5.30 9.04
N ASN A 213 -12.31 -4.53 8.18
CA ASN A 213 -13.74 -4.23 8.32
C ASN A 213 -14.63 -5.37 7.84
N GLN A 214 -14.20 -6.10 6.80
CA GLN A 214 -14.95 -7.23 6.23
C GLN A 214 -14.48 -8.58 6.78
N ASP A 215 -13.47 -8.59 7.66
CA ASP A 215 -12.86 -9.80 8.24
C ASP A 215 -12.42 -10.82 7.16
N VAL A 216 -11.89 -10.31 6.04
CA VAL A 216 -11.42 -11.12 4.91
C VAL A 216 -9.90 -11.16 4.85
N CYS A 217 -9.35 -12.15 4.13
CA CYS A 217 -7.90 -12.23 3.98
C CYS A 217 -7.35 -11.03 3.18
N ILE A 218 -6.13 -10.58 3.51
CA ILE A 218 -5.55 -9.38 2.87
C ILE A 218 -5.39 -9.50 1.35
N ARG A 219 -5.28 -10.73 0.83
CA ARG A 219 -5.18 -11.02 -0.61
C ARG A 219 -6.52 -10.84 -1.33
N GLU A 220 -7.61 -11.19 -0.65
CA GLU A 220 -8.97 -10.95 -1.14
C GLU A 220 -9.29 -9.46 -1.11
N ALA A 221 -8.97 -8.78 -0.01
CA ALA A 221 -9.09 -7.31 0.07
C ALA A 221 -8.30 -6.60 -1.04
N LYS A 222 -7.06 -7.05 -1.34
CA LYS A 222 -6.27 -6.54 -2.46
C LYS A 222 -7.01 -6.67 -3.79
N LYS A 223 -7.59 -7.85 -4.06
CA LYS A 223 -8.32 -8.11 -5.29
C LYS A 223 -9.51 -7.17 -5.42
N GLU A 224 -10.34 -7.08 -4.39
CA GLU A 224 -11.53 -6.22 -4.38
C GLU A 224 -11.16 -4.75 -4.62
N ILE A 225 -10.15 -4.22 -3.93
CA ILE A 225 -9.75 -2.80 -4.08
C ILE A 225 -9.15 -2.52 -5.47
N VAL A 226 -8.32 -3.41 -6.00
CA VAL A 226 -7.68 -3.22 -7.32
C VAL A 226 -8.70 -3.38 -8.45
N ASP A 227 -9.58 -4.39 -8.37
CA ASP A 227 -10.60 -4.64 -9.39
C ASP A 227 -11.65 -3.52 -9.42
N PHE A 228 -12.12 -3.06 -8.25
CA PHE A 228 -13.07 -1.96 -8.14
C PHE A 228 -12.54 -0.66 -8.77
N ALA A 229 -11.27 -0.32 -8.49
CA ALA A 229 -10.68 0.90 -9.03
C ALA A 229 -10.51 0.85 -10.55
N ASN A 230 -10.23 -0.33 -11.12
CA ASN A 230 -10.12 -0.54 -12.56
C ASN A 230 -11.47 -0.43 -13.28
N GLN A 231 -12.57 -0.86 -12.64
CA GLN A 231 -13.92 -0.70 -13.19
C GLN A 231 -14.32 0.78 -13.29
N GLN A 232 -14.01 1.58 -12.27
CA GLN A 232 -14.28 3.03 -12.31
C GLN A 232 -13.42 3.81 -13.33
N GLY A 233 -12.25 3.27 -13.71
CA GLY A 233 -11.39 3.85 -14.75
C GLY A 233 -11.89 3.58 -16.18
N LYS A 234 -12.70 2.54 -16.40
CA LYS A 234 -13.24 2.18 -17.72
C LYS A 234 -14.49 2.97 -18.10
N GLY A 235 -15.31 3.39 -17.13
CA GLY A 235 -16.54 4.17 -17.37
C GLY A 235 -16.35 5.66 -17.70
N LYS A 236 -15.12 6.11 -17.99
CA LYS A 236 -14.79 7.50 -18.39
C LYS A 236 -14.13 7.58 -19.77
N LYS A 237 -14.23 6.52 -20.58
CA LYS A 237 -13.65 6.44 -21.94
C LYS A 237 -14.66 6.54 -23.08
N ASP A 238 -15.92 6.86 -22.77
CA ASP A 238 -16.97 7.11 -23.77
C ASP A 238 -17.34 8.59 -23.80
#